data_AF-A0AA46KE50-F1
#
_entry.id   AF-A0AA46KE50-F1
#
_cell.length_a   1.000
_cell.length_b   1.000
_cell.length_c   1.000
_cell.angle_alpha   90.00
_cell.angle_beta   90.00
_cell.angle_gamma   90.00
#
_symmetry.space_group_name_H-M   'P 1'
#
loop_
_entity.id
_entity.type
_entity.pdbx_description
1 polymer ?
#
loop_
_entity_poly.entity_id
_entity_poly.type
_entity_poly.pdbx_seq_one_letter_code
_entity_poly.pdbx_strand_id
1 'polypeptide(L)'
;MKRVVDSAKIKRAENYKKFSPNWSKGSLKDSHEKFTPNAEGVLSKDGVKTRYTSDSHTIIKDNENNYFRIYDNTQKQYVSPNGKPPPTGGLKGKEAKDHMQKQTHLRNTD
;
A
#
# COMPACT_ATOMS: atom_id res chain seq x y z
N MET A 1 -18.72 13.28 -21.09
CA MET A 1 -17.61 13.43 -20.13
C MET A 1 -16.99 12.05 -19.88
N LYS A 2 -15.94 11.63 -20.63
CA LYS A 2 -15.39 10.25 -20.57
C LYS A 2 -13.85 10.17 -20.60
N ARG A 3 -13.12 11.30 -20.68
CA ARG A 3 -11.65 11.31 -20.93
C ARG A 3 -10.75 11.35 -19.68
N VAL A 4 -11.26 11.70 -18.50
CA VAL A 4 -10.41 11.94 -17.31
C VAL A 4 -10.11 10.66 -16.52
N VAL A 5 -11.01 9.67 -16.56
CA VAL A 5 -10.85 8.41 -15.79
C VAL A 5 -9.74 7.54 -16.38
N ASP A 6 -9.63 7.50 -17.71
CA ASP A 6 -8.63 6.68 -18.41
C ASP A 6 -7.21 7.17 -18.17
N SER A 7 -6.97 8.49 -18.14
CA SER A 7 -5.63 9.03 -17.90
C SER A 7 -5.11 8.73 -16.49
N ALA A 8 -5.99 8.78 -15.48
CA ALA A 8 -5.62 8.47 -14.10
C ALA A 8 -5.33 6.98 -13.89
N LYS A 9 -6.09 6.09 -14.55
CA LYS A 9 -5.85 4.65 -14.54
C LYS A 9 -4.54 4.29 -15.26
N ILE A 10 -4.31 4.83 -16.46
CA ILE A 10 -3.07 4.64 -17.21
C ILE A 10 -1.85 5.07 -16.39
N LYS A 11 -1.89 6.28 -15.80
CA LYS A 11 -0.80 6.79 -14.96
C LYS A 11 -0.50 5.90 -13.76
N ARG A 12 -1.53 5.31 -13.13
CA ARG A 12 -1.34 4.36 -12.01
C ARG A 12 -0.68 3.06 -12.48
N ALA A 13 -1.13 2.51 -13.61
CA ALA A 13 -0.53 1.32 -14.20
C ALA A 13 0.94 1.54 -14.62
N GLU A 14 1.26 2.69 -15.22
CA GLU A 14 2.63 3.06 -15.59
C GLU A 14 3.53 3.20 -14.35
N ASN A 15 3.06 3.89 -13.31
CA ASN A 15 3.78 4.00 -12.04
C ASN A 15 4.00 2.63 -11.40
N TYR A 16 2.98 1.77 -11.40
CA TYR A 16 3.11 0.42 -10.89
C TYR A 16 4.20 -0.35 -11.64
N LYS A 17 4.19 -0.37 -12.97
CA LYS A 17 5.23 -1.06 -13.76
C LYS A 17 6.63 -0.51 -13.50
N LYS A 18 6.75 0.82 -13.35
CA LYS A 18 8.03 1.49 -13.14
C LYS A 18 8.63 1.24 -11.76
N PHE A 19 7.80 1.25 -10.71
CA PHE A 19 8.29 1.24 -9.33
C PHE A 19 8.17 -0.11 -8.62
N SER A 20 7.16 -0.93 -8.97
CA SER A 20 6.91 -2.21 -8.29
C SER A 20 8.04 -3.23 -8.30
N PRO A 21 8.96 -3.27 -9.29
CA PRO A 21 10.11 -4.18 -9.22
C PRO A 21 11.01 -3.95 -8.01
N ASN A 22 11.01 -2.74 -7.44
CA ASN A 22 11.84 -2.36 -6.29
C ASN A 22 11.06 -2.37 -4.97
N TRP A 23 9.79 -2.76 -4.99
CA TRP A 23 8.95 -2.80 -3.82
C TRP A 23 9.17 -4.08 -3.02
N SER A 24 9.04 -3.97 -1.71
CA SER A 24 8.98 -5.13 -0.83
C SER A 24 7.82 -6.03 -1.24
N LYS A 25 7.92 -7.32 -0.95
CA LYS A 25 6.87 -8.30 -1.19
C LYS A 25 6.12 -8.58 0.11
N GLY A 26 4.86 -8.99 0.01
CA GLY A 26 4.08 -9.46 1.14
C GLY A 26 2.82 -10.19 0.70
N SER A 27 2.31 -11.05 1.57
CA SER A 27 0.98 -11.67 1.43
C SER A 27 -0.07 -10.72 2.02
N LEU A 28 -1.08 -10.39 1.23
CA LEU A 28 -2.24 -9.64 1.68
C LEU A 28 -3.02 -10.46 2.71
N LYS A 29 -3.16 -11.77 2.49
CA LYS A 29 -3.82 -12.71 3.39
C LYS A 29 -3.16 -12.71 4.77
N ASP A 30 -1.86 -12.96 4.84
CA ASP A 30 -1.13 -12.98 6.11
C ASP A 30 -1.18 -11.61 6.81
N SER A 31 -1.10 -10.52 6.04
CA SER A 31 -1.19 -9.17 6.59
C SER A 31 -2.58 -8.91 7.17
N HIS A 32 -3.64 -9.32 6.49
CA HIS A 32 -5.02 -9.16 6.95
C HIS A 32 -5.25 -9.93 8.23
N GLU A 33 -4.91 -11.22 8.26
CA GLU A 33 -5.03 -12.07 9.44
C GLU A 33 -4.27 -11.49 10.65
N LYS A 34 -3.09 -10.90 10.41
CA LYS A 34 -2.25 -10.33 11.47
C LYS A 34 -2.72 -8.97 11.99
N PHE A 35 -3.06 -8.05 11.10
CA PHE A 35 -3.24 -6.62 11.45
C PHE A 35 -4.70 -6.18 11.50
N THR A 36 -5.56 -6.82 10.72
CA THR A 36 -6.97 -6.47 10.60
C THR A 36 -7.85 -7.72 10.63
N PRO A 37 -7.68 -8.63 11.61
CA PRO A 37 -8.44 -9.87 11.65
C PRO A 37 -9.95 -9.55 11.68
N ASN A 38 -10.72 -10.29 10.87
CA ASN A 38 -12.17 -10.13 10.73
C ASN A 38 -12.66 -8.78 10.18
N ALA A 39 -11.76 -7.86 9.80
CA ALA A 39 -12.17 -6.59 9.23
C ALA A 39 -12.79 -6.80 7.84
N GLU A 40 -13.99 -6.27 7.65
CA GLU A 40 -14.65 -6.25 6.35
C GLU A 40 -13.93 -5.30 5.37
N GLY A 41 -13.94 -5.67 4.10
CA GLY A 41 -13.35 -4.87 3.03
C GLY A 41 -14.29 -3.76 2.58
N VAL A 42 -13.95 -2.51 2.87
CA VAL A 42 -14.69 -1.33 2.42
C VAL A 42 -14.12 -0.82 1.10
N LEU A 43 -14.91 -0.92 0.03
CA LEU A 43 -14.54 -0.42 -1.29
C LEU A 43 -14.64 1.11 -1.34
N SER A 44 -13.64 1.77 -1.93
CA SER A 44 -13.67 3.22 -2.16
C SER A 44 -14.73 3.60 -3.20
N LYS A 45 -15.23 4.84 -3.16
CA LYS A 45 -16.27 5.34 -4.10
C LYS A 45 -15.87 5.21 -5.58
N ASP A 46 -14.58 5.29 -5.88
CA ASP A 46 -14.02 5.13 -7.22
C ASP A 46 -13.69 3.67 -7.58
N GLY A 47 -13.90 2.71 -6.68
CA GLY A 47 -13.62 1.28 -6.85
C GLY A 47 -12.14 0.90 -6.83
N VAL A 48 -11.24 1.89 -6.75
CA VAL A 48 -9.80 1.70 -6.91
C VAL A 48 -9.17 0.95 -5.74
N LYS A 49 -9.66 1.19 -4.52
CA LYS A 49 -9.06 0.67 -3.30
C LYS A 49 -10.07 -0.05 -2.45
N THR A 50 -9.62 -1.13 -1.84
CA THR A 50 -10.35 -1.77 -0.75
C THR A 50 -9.58 -1.55 0.55
N ARG A 51 -10.27 -1.15 1.60
CA ARG A 51 -9.70 -0.91 2.92
C ARG A 51 -10.21 -1.95 3.90
N TYR A 52 -9.29 -2.58 4.62
CA TYR A 52 -9.58 -3.39 5.79
C TYR A 52 -9.07 -2.61 6.99
N THR A 53 -9.92 -2.31 7.95
CA THR A 53 -9.59 -1.42 9.07
C THR A 53 -9.90 -2.09 10.39
N SER A 54 -8.91 -2.11 11.27
CA SER A 54 -9.04 -2.36 12.70
C SER A 54 -8.72 -1.08 13.48
N ASP A 55 -8.78 -1.12 14.81
CA ASP A 55 -8.42 0.03 15.65
C ASP A 55 -6.96 0.45 15.45
N SER A 56 -6.06 -0.52 15.28
CA SER A 56 -4.61 -0.27 15.23
C SER A 56 -4.07 -0.11 13.81
N HIS A 57 -4.67 -0.77 12.82
CA HIS A 57 -4.13 -0.79 11.46
C HIS A 57 -5.20 -0.65 10.37
N THR A 58 -4.78 -0.12 9.23
CA THR A 58 -5.57 -0.13 8.00
C THR A 58 -4.74 -0.72 6.86
N ILE A 59 -5.21 -1.82 6.28
CA ILE A 59 -4.66 -2.37 5.04
C ILE A 59 -5.39 -1.72 3.88
N ILE A 60 -4.62 -1.19 2.93
CA ILE A 60 -5.13 -0.53 1.73
C ILE A 60 -4.68 -1.34 0.52
N LYS A 61 -5.58 -2.14 -0.03
CA LYS A 61 -5.37 -2.91 -1.26
C LYS A 61 -5.68 -2.03 -2.47
N ASP A 62 -4.82 -2.06 -3.49
CA ASP A 62 -5.12 -1.50 -4.81
C ASP A 62 -5.78 -2.60 -5.66
N ASN A 63 -6.96 -2.32 -6.19
CA ASN A 63 -7.75 -3.29 -6.97
C ASN A 63 -7.35 -3.32 -8.45
N GLU A 64 -6.58 -2.34 -8.92
CA GLU A 64 -6.16 -2.26 -10.31
C GLU A 64 -4.73 -2.78 -10.51
N ASN A 65 -3.91 -2.75 -9.47
CA ASN A 65 -2.50 -3.12 -9.50
C ASN A 65 -2.22 -4.04 -8.30
N ASN A 66 -1.47 -5.12 -8.50
CA ASN A 66 -1.29 -6.18 -7.50
C ASN A 66 -0.36 -5.77 -6.33
N TYR A 67 -0.77 -4.80 -5.53
CA TYR A 67 -0.06 -4.33 -4.35
C TYR A 67 -1.02 -3.84 -3.25
N PHE A 68 -0.51 -3.77 -2.04
CA PHE A 68 -1.20 -3.17 -0.90
C PHE A 68 -0.22 -2.41 -0.02
N ARG A 69 -0.75 -1.69 0.98
CA ARG A 69 0.02 -0.99 1.99
C ARG A 69 -0.61 -1.21 3.36
N ILE A 70 0.22 -1.18 4.40
CA ILE A 70 -0.22 -1.28 5.79
C ILE A 70 0.00 0.09 6.44
N TYR A 71 -1.05 0.65 7.01
CA TYR A 71 -1.02 1.93 7.73
C TYR A 71 -1.26 1.68 9.21
N ASP A 72 -0.37 2.15 10.06
CA ASP A 72 -0.53 2.16 11.51
C ASP A 72 -1.40 3.37 11.89
N ASN A 73 -2.59 3.10 12.39
CA ASN A 73 -3.57 4.11 12.79
C ASN A 73 -3.15 4.83 14.08
N THR A 74 -2.30 4.23 14.91
CA THR A 74 -1.82 4.79 16.18
C THR A 74 -0.68 5.78 15.94
N GLN A 75 0.30 5.38 15.12
CA GLN A 75 1.47 6.20 14.77
C GLN A 75 1.24 7.09 13.55
N LYS A 76 0.09 6.97 12.90
CA LYS A 76 -0.32 7.74 11.72
C LYS A 76 0.67 7.64 10.55
N GLN A 77 1.26 6.46 10.33
CA GLN A 77 2.26 6.25 9.29
C GLN A 77 2.14 4.90 8.59
N TYR A 78 2.73 4.80 7.39
CA TYR A 78 2.85 3.52 6.70
C TYR A 78 3.99 2.70 7.26
N VAL A 79 3.75 1.40 7.40
CA VAL A 79 4.70 0.44 7.97
C VAL A 79 5.10 -0.61 6.96
N SER A 80 6.23 -1.26 7.21
CA SER A 80 6.73 -2.39 6.43
C SER A 80 5.93 -3.67 6.75
N PRO A 81 6.14 -4.81 6.06
CA PRO A 81 5.35 -6.03 6.26
C PRO A 81 5.34 -6.55 7.71
N ASN A 82 6.38 -6.23 8.49
CA ASN A 82 6.47 -6.66 9.88
C ASN A 82 5.65 -5.80 10.85
N GLY A 83 5.02 -4.72 10.38
CA GLY A 83 4.24 -3.79 11.19
C GLY A 83 5.07 -2.65 11.81
N LYS A 84 6.36 -2.54 11.47
CA LYS A 84 7.24 -1.47 11.96
C LYS A 84 7.53 -0.44 10.87
N PRO A 85 7.73 0.83 11.25
CA PRO A 85 8.23 1.85 10.32
C PRO A 85 9.55 1.40 9.69
N PRO A 86 9.74 1.53 8.36
CA PRO A 86 11.01 1.23 7.74
C PRO A 86 12.13 2.10 8.31
N PRO A 87 13.31 1.53 8.62
CA PRO A 87 14.43 2.32 9.10
C PRO A 87 14.96 3.21 7.96
N THR A 88 14.92 4.52 8.13
CA THR A 88 15.52 5.46 7.16
C THR A 88 17.03 5.61 7.35
N GLY A 89 17.55 5.26 8.54
CA GLY A 89 18.96 5.44 8.88
C GLY A 89 19.40 6.89 8.68
N GLY A 90 20.54 7.07 7.99
CA GLY A 90 21.09 8.39 7.63
C GLY A 90 20.60 8.97 6.30
N LEU A 91 19.65 8.32 5.61
CA LEU A 91 19.09 8.83 4.35
C LEU A 91 18.34 10.14 4.58
N LYS A 92 18.44 11.08 3.63
CA LYS A 92 17.79 12.39 3.72
C LYS A 92 17.03 12.74 2.44
N GLY A 93 16.07 13.66 2.57
CA GLY A 93 15.33 14.22 1.44
C GLY A 93 14.68 13.16 0.54
N LYS A 94 14.97 13.23 -0.77
CA LYS A 94 14.37 12.36 -1.78
C LYS A 94 14.71 10.87 -1.58
N GLU A 95 15.94 10.57 -1.16
CA GLU A 95 16.40 9.19 -0.99
C GLU A 95 15.64 8.48 0.13
N ALA A 96 15.45 9.17 1.26
CA ALA A 96 14.65 8.66 2.37
C ALA A 96 13.20 8.39 1.94
N LYS A 97 12.59 9.32 1.18
CA LYS A 97 11.24 9.15 0.64
C LYS A 97 11.13 7.95 -0.29
N ASP A 98 12.06 7.79 -1.23
CA ASP A 98 12.06 6.69 -2.18
C ASP A 98 12.28 5.35 -1.45
N HIS A 99 13.16 5.31 -0.45
CA HIS A 99 13.35 4.15 0.42
C HIS A 99 12.05 3.76 1.15
N MET A 100 11.40 4.72 1.79
CA MET A 100 10.11 4.49 2.48
C MET A 100 9.04 3.96 1.52
N GLN A 101 8.97 4.49 0.30
CA GLN A 101 8.01 4.00 -0.69
C GLN A 101 8.30 2.55 -1.09
N LYS A 102 9.56 2.20 -1.33
CA LYS A 102 9.98 0.82 -1.63
C LYS A 102 9.61 -0.15 -0.50
N GLN A 103 9.73 0.27 0.74
CA GLN A 103 9.49 -0.60 1.90
C GLN A 103 8.01 -0.70 2.32
N THR A 104 7.18 0.29 1.97
CA THR A 104 5.77 0.37 2.41
C THR A 104 4.75 0.12 1.31
N HIS A 105 5.17 0.04 0.04
CA HIS A 105 4.36 -0.54 -1.02
C HIS A 105 4.73 -2.02 -1.09
N LEU A 106 3.73 -2.88 -0.85
CA LEU A 106 3.95 -4.31 -0.79
C LEU A 106 3.37 -4.93 -2.04
N ARG A 107 4.24 -5.41 -2.93
CA ARG A 107 3.81 -6.20 -4.09
C ARG A 107 3.20 -7.49 -3.56
N ASN A 108 1.92 -7.68 -3.85
CA ASN A 108 1.17 -8.81 -3.35
C ASN A 108 1.69 -10.10 -3.99
N THR A 109 1.88 -11.13 -3.16
CA THR A 109 2.33 -12.47 -3.59
C THR A 109 1.23 -13.51 -3.57
N ASP A 110 0.03 -13.15 -3.11
CA ASP A 110 -1.17 -13.98 -3.23
C ASP A 110 -1.80 -13.87 -4.63
#